data_AF-A0A1I0YAF4-F1
#
_entry.id   AF-A0A1I0YAF4-F1
#
_cell.length_a   1.000
_cell.length_b   1.000
_cell.length_c   1.000
_cell.angle_alpha   90.00
_cell.angle_beta   90.00
_cell.angle_gamma   90.00
#
_symmetry.space_group_name_H-M   'P 1'
#
loop_
_entity.id
_entity.type
_entity.pdbx_description
1 polymer ?
#
loop_
_entity_poly.entity_id
_entity_poly.type
_entity_poly.pdbx_seq_one_letter_code
_entity_poly.pdbx_strand_id
1 'polypeptide(L)'
;MRKYNVVPPFRALDPGLATAERLLAAGHPELSAVVHALPDERVAAAGLNALLAATGARPRLVADGRRWRVVHVGAFEEVGELVAAASGLAELVAVDGWRRIKACPVCGQVFCDRTSGATRRWCDAHRPHGRQGTVSSTPH
;
A
#
# COMPACT_ATOMS: atom_id res chain seq x y z
N MET A 1 -8.01 23.39 -13.86
CA MET A 1 -8.41 22.97 -12.50
C MET A 1 -7.15 22.50 -11.77
N ARG A 2 -6.66 23.23 -10.76
CA ARG A 2 -5.48 22.81 -9.98
C ARG A 2 -5.85 21.48 -9.30
N LYS A 3 -5.27 20.38 -9.77
CA LYS A 3 -5.28 19.11 -9.02
C LYS A 3 -4.48 19.39 -7.75
N TYR A 4 -5.15 19.79 -6.68
CA TYR A 4 -4.52 19.74 -5.38
C TYR A 4 -3.97 18.32 -5.25
N ASN A 5 -2.67 18.20 -5.03
CA ASN A 5 -2.07 16.94 -4.60
C ASN A 5 -2.66 16.67 -3.22
N VAL A 6 -3.88 16.14 -3.20
CA VAL A 6 -4.50 15.68 -1.96
C VAL A 6 -3.63 14.51 -1.53
N VAL A 7 -2.92 14.72 -0.44
CA VAL A 7 -2.24 13.64 0.25
C VAL A 7 -3.35 12.77 0.81
N PRO A 8 -3.45 11.49 0.44
CA PRO A 8 -4.45 10.61 1.02
C PRO A 8 -4.34 10.63 2.54
N PRO A 9 -5.45 10.47 3.27
CA PRO A 9 -5.42 10.38 4.72
C PRO A 9 -4.83 9.03 5.14
N PHE A 10 -3.52 8.82 4.96
CA PHE A 10 -2.85 7.51 5.14
C PHE A 10 -3.15 6.87 6.49
N ARG A 11 -3.26 7.67 7.56
CA ARG A 11 -3.64 7.18 8.89
C ARG A 11 -5.01 6.52 8.93
N ALA A 12 -5.96 6.93 8.10
CA ALA A 12 -7.28 6.32 8.01
C ALA A 12 -7.27 5.02 7.19
N LEU A 13 -6.32 4.89 6.25
CA LEU A 13 -6.11 3.68 5.43
C LEU A 13 -5.34 2.58 6.19
N ASP A 14 -4.65 2.95 7.27
CA ASP A 14 -3.88 2.02 8.09
C ASP A 14 -4.78 1.26 9.10
N PRO A 15 -4.50 -0.04 9.38
CA PRO A 15 -3.29 -0.75 8.98
C PRO A 15 -3.44 -1.50 7.65
N GLY A 16 -4.59 -1.45 6.97
CA GLY A 16 -4.79 -2.19 5.72
C GLY A 16 -3.71 -1.87 4.69
N LEU A 17 -3.39 -0.60 4.52
CA LEU A 17 -2.31 -0.15 3.65
C LEU A 17 -0.93 -0.61 4.12
N ALA A 18 -0.65 -0.59 5.43
CA ALA A 18 0.61 -1.11 5.99
C ALA A 18 0.76 -2.64 5.78
N THR A 19 -0.33 -3.40 5.90
CA THR A 19 -0.34 -4.83 5.59
C THR A 19 -0.05 -5.06 4.10
N ALA A 20 -0.66 -4.27 3.21
CA ALA A 20 -0.37 -4.34 1.79
C ALA A 20 1.12 -4.07 1.50
N GLU A 21 1.70 -3.03 2.09
CA GLU A 21 3.12 -2.70 1.91
C GLU A 21 4.04 -3.84 2.38
N ARG A 22 3.73 -4.47 3.51
CA ARG A 22 4.48 -5.63 4.00
C ARG A 22 4.40 -6.82 3.03
N LEU A 23 3.20 -7.19 2.58
CA LEU A 23 3.03 -8.32 1.66
C LEU A 23 3.68 -8.06 0.30
N LEU A 24 3.60 -6.83 -0.21
CA LEU A 24 4.27 -6.42 -1.44
C LEU A 24 5.80 -6.45 -1.29
N ALA A 25 6.33 -6.00 -0.16
CA ALA A 25 7.76 -6.09 0.14
C ALA A 25 8.26 -7.54 0.26
N ALA A 26 7.39 -8.45 0.72
CA ALA A 26 7.66 -9.89 0.76
C ALA A 26 7.50 -10.58 -0.62
N GLY A 27 7.09 -9.85 -1.66
CA GLY A 27 6.93 -10.40 -3.01
C GLY A 27 5.66 -11.24 -3.20
N HIS A 28 4.58 -10.95 -2.45
CA HIS A 28 3.34 -11.71 -2.55
C HIS A 28 2.81 -11.71 -4.00
N PRO A 29 2.67 -12.87 -4.65
CA PRO A 29 2.52 -12.95 -6.11
C PRO A 29 1.19 -12.37 -6.58
N GLU A 30 0.09 -12.67 -5.88
CA GLU A 30 -1.25 -12.22 -6.25
C GLU A 30 -1.42 -10.69 -6.19
N LEU A 31 -0.94 -10.07 -5.10
CA LEU A 31 -0.94 -8.61 -4.96
C LEU A 31 0.01 -7.95 -5.95
N SER A 32 1.17 -8.56 -6.22
CA SER A 32 2.12 -8.04 -7.20
C SER A 32 1.54 -8.10 -8.62
N ALA A 33 0.82 -9.16 -8.97
CA ALA A 33 0.18 -9.32 -10.26
C ALA A 33 -0.86 -8.22 -10.56
N VAL A 34 -1.66 -7.83 -9.55
CA VAL A 34 -2.59 -6.69 -9.65
C VAL A 34 -1.85 -5.42 -10.11
N VAL A 35 -0.66 -5.17 -9.56
CA VAL A 35 0.10 -3.96 -9.88
C VAL A 35 0.84 -4.08 -11.20
N HIS A 36 1.35 -5.26 -11.54
CA HIS A 36 1.99 -5.52 -12.83
C HIS A 36 1.03 -5.43 -14.02
N ALA A 37 -0.29 -5.46 -13.79
CA ALA A 37 -1.27 -5.18 -14.84
C ALA A 37 -1.31 -3.70 -15.26
N LEU A 38 -0.71 -2.78 -14.49
CA LEU A 38 -0.60 -1.39 -14.89
C LEU A 38 0.30 -1.23 -16.13
N PRO A 39 -0.03 -0.32 -17.07
CA PRO A 39 -0.97 0.79 -16.92
C PRO A 39 -2.45 0.45 -17.22
N ASP A 40 -2.82 -0.82 -17.45
CA ASP A 40 -4.23 -1.19 -17.63
C ASP A 40 -4.97 -1.24 -16.27
N GLU A 41 -5.49 -0.09 -15.88
CA GLU A 41 -6.23 0.09 -14.62
C GLU A 41 -7.48 -0.79 -14.53
N ARG A 42 -8.10 -1.16 -15.67
CA ARG A 42 -9.29 -2.02 -15.67
C ARG A 42 -8.92 -3.45 -15.33
N VAL A 43 -7.82 -3.95 -15.90
CA VAL A 43 -7.29 -5.28 -15.57
C VAL A 43 -6.80 -5.32 -14.12
N ALA A 44 -6.10 -4.28 -13.66
CA ALA A 44 -5.68 -4.17 -12.26
C ALA A 44 -6.88 -4.16 -11.30
N ALA A 45 -7.92 -3.37 -11.58
CA ALA A 45 -9.14 -3.32 -10.78
C ALA A 45 -9.88 -4.66 -10.77
N ALA A 46 -9.97 -5.35 -11.91
CA ALA A 46 -10.59 -6.67 -12.00
C ALA A 46 -9.83 -7.70 -11.15
N GLY A 47 -8.48 -7.70 -11.21
CA GLY A 47 -7.65 -8.56 -10.38
C GLY A 47 -7.84 -8.29 -8.88
N LEU A 48 -7.86 -7.01 -8.47
CA LEU A 48 -8.08 -6.63 -7.08
C LEU A 48 -9.46 -7.06 -6.57
N ASN A 49 -10.51 -6.88 -7.39
CA ASN A 49 -11.86 -7.32 -7.06
C ASN A 49 -11.95 -8.85 -6.94
N ALA A 50 -11.22 -9.59 -7.80
CA ALA A 50 -11.17 -11.05 -7.72
C ALA A 50 -10.56 -11.52 -6.39
N LEU A 51 -9.47 -10.88 -5.91
CA LEU A 51 -8.88 -11.19 -4.60
C LEU A 51 -9.84 -10.91 -3.45
N LEU A 52 -10.54 -9.77 -3.49
CA LEU A 52 -11.55 -9.43 -2.47
C LEU A 52 -12.71 -10.43 -2.47
N ALA A 53 -13.15 -10.89 -3.63
CA ALA A 53 -14.23 -11.88 -3.74
C ALA A 53 -13.79 -13.27 -3.25
N ALA A 54 -12.59 -13.71 -3.64
CA ALA A 54 -12.06 -15.03 -3.28
C ALA A 54 -11.85 -15.22 -1.78
N THR A 55 -11.54 -14.13 -1.07
CA THR A 55 -11.29 -14.15 0.37
C THR A 55 -12.55 -14.07 1.22
N GLY A 56 -13.71 -13.82 0.59
CA GLY A 56 -14.96 -13.58 1.30
C GLY A 56 -14.94 -12.32 2.15
N ALA A 57 -14.17 -11.31 1.75
CA ALA A 57 -13.95 -10.06 2.49
C ALA A 57 -15.29 -9.45 2.93
N ARG A 58 -15.55 -9.46 4.24
CA ARG A 58 -16.73 -8.82 4.84
C ARG A 58 -16.28 -7.67 5.74
N PRO A 59 -16.87 -6.48 5.61
CA PRO A 59 -16.60 -5.40 6.54
C PRO A 59 -17.12 -5.78 7.94
N ARG A 60 -16.30 -5.58 8.96
CA ARG A 60 -16.65 -5.69 10.37
C ARG A 60 -16.19 -4.43 11.10
N LEU A 61 -17.01 -3.99 12.04
CA LEU A 61 -16.66 -2.91 12.94
C LEU A 61 -15.95 -3.50 14.17
N VAL A 62 -14.71 -3.09 14.42
CA VAL A 62 -13.93 -3.54 15.59
C VAL A 62 -13.48 -2.34 16.41
N ALA A 63 -13.34 -2.53 17.71
CA ALA A 63 -12.84 -1.52 18.62
C ALA A 63 -11.32 -1.35 18.45
N ASP A 64 -10.85 -0.10 18.45
CA ASP A 64 -9.44 0.32 18.39
C ASP A 64 -9.20 1.40 19.45
N GLY A 65 -8.86 0.95 20.66
CA GLY A 65 -8.78 1.81 21.84
C GLY A 65 -10.13 2.49 22.14
N ARG A 66 -10.18 3.83 22.03
CA ARG A 66 -11.42 4.64 22.22
C ARG A 66 -12.16 4.92 20.90
N ARG A 67 -11.76 4.30 19.79
CA ARG A 67 -12.34 4.51 18.46
C ARG A 67 -12.88 3.19 17.91
N TRP A 68 -13.67 3.27 16.85
CA TRP A 68 -14.09 2.12 16.06
C TRP A 68 -13.47 2.22 14.68
N ARG A 69 -13.15 1.06 14.09
CA ARG A 69 -12.64 0.99 12.73
C ARG A 69 -13.33 -0.13 11.97
N VAL A 70 -13.52 0.07 10.67
CA VAL A 70 -13.92 -1.00 9.77
C VAL A 70 -12.65 -1.79 9.42
N VAL A 71 -12.73 -3.11 9.60
CA VAL A 71 -11.74 -4.06 9.11
C VAL A 71 -12.44 -5.02 8.17
N HIS A 72 -11.73 -5.48 7.15
CA HIS A 72 -12.21 -6.56 6.31
C HIS A 72 -11.61 -7.86 6.85
N VAL A 73 -12.44 -8.86 7.09
CA VAL A 73 -12.01 -10.17 7.62
C VAL A 73 -12.21 -11.26 6.58
N GLY A 74 -11.25 -12.18 6.50
CA GLY A 74 -11.33 -13.42 5.74
C GLY A 74 -11.69 -14.62 6.64
N ALA A 75 -12.00 -15.76 6.03
CA ALA A 75 -12.35 -16.98 6.75
C ALA A 75 -11.15 -17.68 7.45
N PHE A 76 -9.91 -17.37 7.01
CA PHE A 76 -8.66 -17.94 7.53
C PHE A 76 -7.66 -16.82 7.84
N GLU A 77 -6.64 -17.07 8.67
CA GLU A 77 -5.70 -16.04 9.14
C GLU A 77 -4.80 -15.47 8.02
N GLU A 78 -4.18 -16.33 7.21
CA GLU A 78 -3.39 -15.91 6.04
C GLU A 78 -4.25 -15.14 5.02
N VAL A 79 -5.48 -15.63 4.82
CA VAL A 79 -6.51 -14.96 4.02
C VAL A 79 -6.88 -13.62 4.65
N GLY A 80 -6.86 -13.50 5.99
CA GLY A 80 -7.14 -12.28 6.73
C GLY A 80 -6.12 -11.18 6.46
N GLU A 81 -4.82 -11.52 6.37
CA GLU A 81 -3.79 -10.56 5.98
C GLU A 81 -3.96 -10.11 4.52
N LEU A 82 -4.22 -11.05 3.61
CA LEU A 82 -4.46 -10.76 2.20
C LEU A 82 -5.70 -9.88 2.00
N VAL A 83 -6.79 -10.14 2.74
CA VAL A 83 -7.99 -9.30 2.77
C VAL A 83 -7.64 -7.89 3.21
N ALA A 84 -6.95 -7.74 4.34
CA ALA A 84 -6.59 -6.43 4.86
C ALA A 84 -5.72 -5.65 3.87
N ALA A 85 -4.77 -6.32 3.21
CA ALA A 85 -3.94 -5.74 2.16
C ALA A 85 -4.75 -5.31 0.93
N ALA A 86 -5.57 -6.21 0.38
CA ALA A 86 -6.39 -5.95 -0.81
C ALA A 86 -7.38 -4.81 -0.55
N SER A 87 -8.03 -4.77 0.61
CA SER A 87 -8.90 -3.68 1.02
C SER A 87 -8.16 -2.35 1.15
N GLY A 88 -6.96 -2.35 1.76
CA GLY A 88 -6.14 -1.15 1.88
C GLY A 88 -5.73 -0.56 0.53
N LEU A 89 -5.36 -1.42 -0.44
CA LEU A 89 -5.08 -0.98 -1.81
C LEU A 89 -6.34 -0.44 -2.51
N ALA A 90 -7.49 -1.10 -2.34
CA ALA A 90 -8.74 -0.66 -2.95
C ALA A 90 -9.17 0.72 -2.42
N GLU A 91 -9.05 0.96 -1.12
CA GLU A 91 -9.33 2.27 -0.51
C GLU A 91 -8.35 3.35 -1.00
N LEU A 92 -7.05 3.03 -1.11
CA LEU A 92 -6.07 3.96 -1.67
C LEU A 92 -6.41 4.33 -3.12
N VAL A 93 -6.75 3.34 -3.95
CA VAL A 93 -7.14 3.55 -5.36
C VAL A 93 -8.43 4.36 -5.45
N ALA A 94 -9.41 4.11 -4.58
CA ALA A 94 -10.66 4.87 -4.56
C ALA A 94 -10.43 6.36 -4.22
N VAL A 95 -9.48 6.66 -3.33
CA VAL A 95 -9.19 8.03 -2.88
C VAL A 95 -8.27 8.79 -3.83
N ASP A 96 -7.29 8.12 -4.46
CA ASP A 96 -6.20 8.81 -5.18
C ASP A 96 -5.77 8.14 -6.49
N GLY A 97 -6.53 7.14 -6.94
CA GLY A 97 -6.21 6.33 -8.12
C GLY A 97 -4.94 5.49 -7.95
N TRP A 98 -4.42 4.99 -9.07
CA TRP A 98 -3.31 4.05 -9.09
C TRP A 98 -1.93 4.68 -8.95
N ARG A 99 -1.82 6.01 -9.05
CA ARG A 99 -0.53 6.73 -9.19
C ARG A 99 0.48 6.51 -8.06
N ARG A 100 0.02 6.05 -6.89
CA ARG A 100 0.85 5.80 -5.71
C ARG A 100 1.31 4.35 -5.60
N ILE A 101 0.79 3.46 -6.42
CA ILE A 101 1.19 2.06 -6.46
C ILE A 101 2.18 1.91 -7.62
N LYS A 102 3.43 1.55 -7.30
CA LYS A 102 4.55 1.63 -8.25
C LYS A 102 5.41 0.39 -8.19
N ALA A 103 6.02 0.02 -9.31
CA ALA A 103 7.08 -0.99 -9.37
C ALA A 103 8.45 -0.30 -9.35
N CYS A 104 9.39 -0.85 -8.57
CA CYS A 104 10.76 -0.37 -8.55
C CYS A 104 11.42 -0.62 -9.91
N PRO A 105 12.05 0.39 -10.55
CA PRO A 105 12.67 0.23 -11.86
C PRO A 105 13.93 -0.65 -11.84
N VAL A 106 14.47 -0.98 -10.66
CA VAL A 106 15.68 -1.80 -10.50
C VAL A 106 15.34 -3.27 -10.34
N CYS A 107 14.39 -3.60 -9.46
CA CYS A 107 14.08 -4.99 -9.11
C CYS A 107 12.64 -5.41 -9.40
N GLY A 108 11.80 -4.53 -9.95
CA GLY A 108 10.38 -4.81 -10.19
C GLY A 108 9.50 -4.84 -8.93
N GLN A 109 10.09 -4.87 -7.73
CA GLN A 109 9.35 -4.94 -6.47
C GLN A 109 8.34 -3.80 -6.37
N VAL A 110 7.09 -4.17 -6.11
CA VAL A 110 5.98 -3.26 -5.97
C VAL A 110 5.99 -2.59 -4.60
N PHE A 111 5.61 -1.31 -4.53
CA PHE A 111 5.54 -0.54 -3.30
C PHE A 111 4.48 0.57 -3.37
N CYS A 112 4.05 1.06 -2.21
CA CYS A 112 3.19 2.24 -2.09
C CYS A 112 4.02 3.51 -1.82
N ASP A 113 3.66 4.59 -2.50
CA ASP A 113 4.28 5.90 -2.37
C ASP A 113 3.52 6.81 -1.40
N ARG A 114 3.99 6.81 -0.15
CA ARG A 114 3.50 7.69 0.92
C ARG A 114 4.05 9.12 0.88
N THR A 115 4.90 9.50 -0.08
CA THR A 115 5.40 10.90 -0.16
C THR A 115 4.27 11.85 -0.55
N SER A 116 4.26 13.06 -0.01
CA SER A 116 3.17 14.02 -0.26
C SER A 116 2.91 14.23 -1.77
N GLY A 117 3.98 14.37 -2.55
CA GLY A 117 3.91 14.61 -4.00
C GLY A 117 3.81 13.36 -4.89
N ALA A 118 3.73 12.15 -4.32
CA ALA A 118 3.84 10.89 -5.06
C ALA A 118 5.13 10.84 -5.93
N THR A 119 6.27 11.23 -5.35
CA THR A 119 7.57 11.36 -6.03
C THR A 119 8.54 10.22 -5.78
N ARG A 120 8.22 9.25 -4.90
CA ARG A 120 9.08 8.07 -4.67
C ARG A 120 9.16 7.24 -5.95
N ARG A 121 10.38 6.83 -6.32
CA ARG A 121 10.65 6.01 -7.52
C ARG A 121 11.15 4.60 -7.22
N TRP A 122 11.71 4.36 -6.04
CA TRP A 122 12.36 3.09 -5.70
C TRP A 122 11.73 2.46 -4.46
N CYS A 123 11.80 1.12 -4.37
CA CYS A 123 11.50 0.40 -3.13
C CYS A 123 12.52 0.78 -2.03
N ASP A 124 12.27 0.38 -0.79
CA ASP A 124 13.12 0.79 0.34
C ASP A 124 14.56 0.29 0.21
N ALA A 125 14.77 -0.90 -0.36
CA ALA A 125 16.10 -1.46 -0.60
C ALA A 125 16.94 -0.68 -1.62
N HIS A 126 16.31 -0.03 -2.59
CA HIS A 126 16.98 0.72 -3.67
C HIS A 126 16.86 2.23 -3.51
N ARG A 127 16.25 2.70 -2.43
CA ARG A 127 16.17 4.13 -2.15
C ARG A 127 17.57 4.62 -1.79
N PRO A 128 18.08 5.71 -2.40
CA PRO A 128 19.32 6.32 -1.97
C PRO A 128 19.19 6.72 -0.49
N HIS A 129 20.05 6.16 0.37
CA HIS A 129 20.16 6.65 1.74
C HIS A 129 20.65 8.10 1.64
N GLY A 130 19.81 9.06 2.02
CA GLY A 130 20.25 10.45 2.13
C GLY A 130 21.49 10.49 3.02
N ARG A 131 22.51 11.26 2.62
CA ARG A 131 23.73 11.47 3.43
C ARG A 131 23.29 11.84 4.85
N GLN A 132 23.39 10.90 5.78
CA GLN A 132 23.31 11.22 7.20
C GLN A 132 24.53 12.08 7.47
N GLY A 133 24.32 13.36 7.77
CA GLY A 133 25.40 14.26 8.15
C GLY A 133 26.13 13.64 9.33
N THR A 134 27.37 13.22 9.12
CA THR A 134 28.28 12.84 10.19
C THR A 134 28.48 14.07 11.05
N VAL A 135 27.89 14.09 12.24
CA VAL A 135 28.22 15.09 13.26
C VAL A 135 29.61 14.71 13.76
N SER A 136 30.64 15.35 13.23
CA SER A 136 32.00 15.24 13.78
C SER A 136 31.98 15.82 15.19
N SER A 137 32.11 14.95 16.18
CA SER A 137 32.39 15.33 17.56
C SER A 137 33.87 15.69 17.66
N THR A 138 34.18 16.97 17.77
CA THR A 138 35.52 17.44 18.13
C THR A 138 35.67 17.36 19.65
N PRO A 139 36.65 16.63 20.20
CA PRO A 139 36.93 16.68 21.63
C PRO A 139 37.75 17.93 21.96
N HIS A 140 37.36 18.60 23.06
CA HIS A 140 38.19 19.55 23.79
C HIS A 140 38.92 18.83 24.92
#